data_AF-A0A6I7X7X5-F1
#
_entry.id   AF-A0A6I7X7X5-F1
#
_cell.length_a   1.000
_cell.length_b   1.000
_cell.length_c   1.000
_cell.angle_alpha   90.00
_cell.angle_beta   90.00
_cell.angle_gamma   90.00
#
_symmetry.space_group_name_H-M   'P 1'
#
loop_
_entity.id
_entity.type
_entity.pdbx_description
1 polymer ?
#
loop_
_entity_poly.entity_id
_entity_poly.type
_entity_poly.pdbx_seq_one_letter_code
_entity_poly.pdbx_strand_id
1 'polypeptide(L)'
;MIDFSGPYFEETENRLMNLHLVHHNLTHAIMFSPDGEVQVPSELLYKKNILVIRGNFTPLTKVQLDMTKCGQQHFNEMGNINSEKTIVLAEITMASLTVGNEINDADFLARVDMLNTQGYTVMISNYLRYFRLRAYFRRYSQLQIGMILGISNLELIFTEEYYKGLEGGILEAFSKLFQNNTHLYIYPFKNPDQGELVTAHNFQAPKKLQYLYKYVLDNNYLVGLENVDESVLDINPSEVLANIKKGRGNWENQVPESIAEMIINKKLLGFVDK
;
A
#
# COMPACT_ATOMS: atom_id res chain seq x y z
N MET A 1 6.64 14.98 -14.53
CA MET A 1 5.16 14.91 -14.40
C MET A 1 4.58 16.05 -15.18
N ILE A 2 3.33 15.92 -15.58
CA ILE A 2 2.64 16.88 -16.44
C ILE A 2 1.44 17.45 -15.70
N ASP A 3 1.18 18.72 -15.91
CA ASP A 3 0.01 19.41 -15.39
C ASP A 3 -0.52 20.31 -16.51
N PHE A 4 -1.74 20.01 -16.96
CA PHE A 4 -2.45 20.74 -17.97
C PHE A 4 -3.37 21.74 -17.29
N SER A 5 -3.17 23.02 -17.59
CA SER A 5 -3.98 24.13 -17.07
C SER A 5 -4.28 25.15 -18.18
N GLY A 6 -5.44 25.79 -18.08
CA GLY A 6 -5.91 26.81 -19.04
C GLY A 6 -7.30 26.51 -19.64
N PRO A 7 -7.87 27.45 -20.40
CA PRO A 7 -9.27 27.42 -20.87
C PRO A 7 -9.59 26.29 -21.88
N TYR A 8 -8.59 25.53 -22.32
CA TYR A 8 -8.77 24.38 -23.22
C TYR A 8 -8.51 23.03 -22.54
N PHE A 9 -8.23 23.03 -21.24
CA PHE A 9 -7.90 21.83 -20.47
C PHE A 9 -8.89 21.57 -19.33
N GLU A 10 -10.06 22.21 -19.36
CA GLU A 10 -11.10 22.13 -18.32
C GLU A 10 -11.62 20.68 -18.13
N GLU A 11 -11.65 19.90 -19.20
CA GLU A 11 -12.06 18.48 -19.18
C GLU A 11 -10.88 17.52 -18.97
N THR A 12 -9.65 18.03 -18.82
CA THR A 12 -8.46 17.18 -18.70
C THR A 12 -8.27 16.70 -17.27
N GLU A 13 -8.38 15.39 -17.07
CA GLU A 13 -8.07 14.76 -15.79
C GLU A 13 -6.55 14.53 -15.67
N ASN A 14 -5.86 15.47 -15.04
CA ASN A 14 -4.40 15.43 -14.85
C ASN A 14 -3.90 14.15 -14.16
N ARG A 15 -4.72 13.54 -13.29
CA ARG A 15 -4.35 12.28 -12.62
C ARG A 15 -4.25 11.12 -13.61
N LEU A 16 -5.19 11.04 -14.55
CA LEU A 16 -5.17 10.04 -15.62
C LEU A 16 -3.99 10.27 -16.58
N MET A 17 -3.72 11.53 -16.95
CA MET A 17 -2.60 11.84 -17.83
C MET A 17 -1.26 11.34 -17.23
N ASN A 18 -1.06 11.56 -15.94
CA ASN A 18 0.14 11.06 -15.25
C ASN A 18 0.13 9.53 -15.05
N LEU A 19 -1.04 8.92 -14.84
CA LEU A 19 -1.18 7.46 -14.79
C LEU A 19 -0.68 6.80 -16.09
N HIS A 20 -1.07 7.35 -17.24
CA HIS A 20 -0.62 6.85 -18.54
C HIS A 20 0.89 6.97 -18.73
N LEU A 21 1.56 7.97 -18.13
CA LEU A 21 3.02 8.03 -18.14
C LEU A 21 3.66 6.83 -17.42
N VAL A 22 3.08 6.37 -16.32
CA VAL A 22 3.58 5.16 -15.62
C VAL A 22 3.31 3.92 -16.45
N HIS A 23 2.10 3.82 -17.02
CA HIS A 23 1.70 2.69 -17.86
C HIS A 23 2.59 2.52 -19.09
N HIS A 24 2.93 3.62 -19.77
CA HIS A 24 3.83 3.62 -20.93
C HIS A 24 5.32 3.64 -20.55
N ASN A 25 5.66 3.43 -19.28
CA ASN A 25 7.05 3.42 -18.76
C ASN A 25 7.85 4.71 -19.04
N LEU A 26 7.17 5.84 -19.23
CA LEU A 26 7.79 7.17 -19.35
C LEU A 26 8.22 7.71 -17.98
N THR A 27 7.56 7.23 -16.92
CA THR A 27 8.01 7.37 -15.53
C THR A 27 7.74 6.07 -14.77
N HIS A 28 8.41 5.86 -13.65
CA HIS A 28 8.22 4.67 -12.81
C HIS A 28 7.28 4.89 -11.63
N ALA A 29 7.04 6.15 -11.28
CA ALA A 29 6.12 6.51 -10.23
C ALA A 29 5.59 7.93 -10.40
N ILE A 30 4.39 8.14 -9.87
CA ILE A 30 3.69 9.43 -9.75
C ILE A 30 3.10 9.52 -8.35
N MET A 31 2.85 10.73 -7.88
CA MET A 31 2.27 10.98 -6.56
C MET A 31 1.18 12.03 -6.65
N PHE A 32 0.18 11.89 -5.78
CA PHE A 32 -0.92 12.81 -5.63
C PHE A 32 -1.02 13.26 -4.16
N SER A 33 -1.21 14.55 -3.93
CA SER A 33 -1.48 15.10 -2.59
C SER A 33 -2.82 14.59 -2.08
N PRO A 34 -3.15 14.77 -0.79
CA PRO A 34 -4.49 14.50 -0.26
C PRO A 34 -5.62 15.29 -0.97
N ASP A 35 -5.29 16.42 -1.59
CA ASP A 35 -6.23 17.23 -2.38
C ASP A 35 -6.41 16.72 -3.83
N GLY A 36 -5.63 15.71 -4.24
CA GLY A 36 -5.71 15.10 -5.56
C GLY A 36 -4.79 15.73 -6.60
N GLU A 37 -4.00 16.73 -6.20
CA GLU A 37 -3.06 17.42 -7.09
C GLU A 37 -1.80 16.60 -7.33
N VAL A 38 -1.23 16.71 -8.53
CA VAL A 38 -0.01 16.00 -8.93
C VAL A 38 1.21 16.54 -8.17
N GLN A 39 2.00 15.68 -7.52
CA GLN A 39 3.08 16.07 -6.60
C GLN A 39 4.46 15.58 -7.01
N VAL A 40 5.46 16.48 -7.02
CA VAL A 40 6.81 16.16 -7.47
C VAL A 40 7.50 15.29 -6.41
N PRO A 41 7.88 14.03 -6.72
CA PRO A 41 8.41 13.12 -5.70
C PRO A 41 9.66 13.64 -5.01
N SER A 42 10.52 14.38 -5.72
CA SER A 42 11.72 14.97 -5.13
C SER A 42 11.40 16.01 -4.08
N GLU A 43 10.36 16.81 -4.24
CA GLU A 43 9.99 17.82 -3.25
C GLU A 43 9.28 17.18 -2.07
N LEU A 44 8.39 16.24 -2.36
CA LEU A 44 7.54 15.61 -1.36
C LEU A 44 8.32 14.70 -0.39
N LEU A 45 9.31 13.97 -0.91
CA LEU A 45 10.06 12.96 -0.14
C LEU A 45 11.41 13.45 0.40
N TYR A 46 11.91 14.61 -0.04
CA TYR A 46 13.26 15.05 0.31
C TYR A 46 13.43 15.24 1.81
N LYS A 47 14.43 14.55 2.37
CA LYS A 47 14.76 14.59 3.81
C LYS A 47 13.56 14.29 4.72
N LYS A 48 12.63 13.44 4.28
CA LYS A 48 11.53 12.92 5.10
C LYS A 48 11.71 11.45 5.44
N ASN A 49 11.27 11.06 6.63
CA ASN A 49 10.98 9.67 6.97
C ASN A 49 9.77 9.23 6.14
N ILE A 50 9.79 8.02 5.62
CA ILE A 50 8.76 7.54 4.68
C ILE A 50 8.10 6.31 5.30
N LEU A 51 6.81 6.41 5.58
CA LEU A 51 5.98 5.27 5.94
C LEU A 51 5.03 4.99 4.77
N VAL A 52 5.08 3.78 4.21
CA VAL A 52 4.24 3.42 3.07
C VAL A 52 3.37 2.22 3.43
N ILE A 53 2.08 2.31 3.13
CA ILE A 53 1.18 1.16 3.09
C ILE A 53 0.92 0.81 1.63
N ARG A 54 1.23 -0.44 1.25
CA ARG A 54 0.95 -0.95 -0.11
C ARG A 54 -0.35 -1.73 -0.10
N GLY A 55 -1.25 -1.43 -1.04
CA GLY A 55 -2.53 -2.12 -1.15
C GLY A 55 -3.24 -1.91 -2.47
N ASN A 56 -4.26 -2.73 -2.71
CA ASN A 56 -5.15 -2.56 -3.86
C ASN A 56 -6.21 -1.47 -3.62
N PHE A 57 -6.65 -1.32 -2.36
CA PHE A 57 -7.67 -0.38 -1.89
C PHE A 57 -8.99 -0.46 -2.69
N THR A 58 -9.45 -1.69 -2.95
CA THR A 58 -10.73 -1.99 -3.63
C THR A 58 -11.70 -2.74 -2.71
N PRO A 59 -12.42 -2.06 -1.80
CA PRO A 59 -12.29 -0.65 -1.42
C PRO A 59 -11.19 -0.43 -0.37
N LEU A 60 -11.01 0.83 0.05
CA LEU A 60 -10.33 1.13 1.31
C LEU A 60 -11.18 0.68 2.50
N THR A 61 -10.65 -0.22 3.31
CA THR A 61 -11.35 -0.89 4.42
C THR A 61 -10.89 -0.39 5.78
N LYS A 62 -11.68 -0.63 6.84
CA LYS A 62 -11.30 -0.28 8.22
C LYS A 62 -10.02 -1.00 8.67
N VAL A 63 -9.78 -2.23 8.22
CA VAL A 63 -8.54 -2.96 8.55
C VAL A 63 -7.30 -2.25 8.00
N GLN A 64 -7.36 -1.66 6.80
CA GLN A 64 -6.23 -0.89 6.24
C GLN A 64 -6.00 0.44 6.96
N LEU A 65 -7.06 1.05 7.50
CA LEU A 65 -6.90 2.21 8.38
C LEU A 65 -6.22 1.84 9.70
N ASP A 66 -6.63 0.73 10.31
CA ASP A 66 -6.00 0.26 11.56
C ASP A 66 -4.54 -0.14 11.34
N MET A 67 -4.25 -0.85 10.24
CA MET A 67 -2.89 -1.14 9.78
C MET A 67 -2.02 0.11 9.74
N THR A 68 -2.54 1.19 9.13
CA THR A 68 -1.80 2.45 8.99
C THR A 68 -1.60 3.12 10.34
N LYS A 69 -2.63 3.15 11.18
CA LYS A 69 -2.60 3.72 12.53
C LYS A 69 -1.56 3.01 13.41
N CYS A 70 -1.64 1.69 13.53
CA CYS A 70 -0.69 0.89 14.32
C CYS A 70 0.73 1.02 13.76
N GLY A 71 0.86 1.00 12.43
CA GLY A 71 2.13 1.20 11.75
C GLY A 71 2.76 2.55 12.04
N GLN A 72 1.97 3.63 12.04
CA GLN A 72 2.43 4.97 12.33
C GLN A 72 2.85 5.14 13.80
N GLN A 73 2.10 4.54 14.73
CA GLN A 73 2.45 4.51 16.15
C GLN A 73 3.83 3.86 16.37
N HIS A 74 3.99 2.61 15.90
CA HIS A 74 5.27 1.90 16.02
C HIS A 74 6.40 2.58 15.26
N PHE A 75 6.11 3.16 14.10
CA PHE A 75 7.09 3.90 13.32
C PHE A 75 7.64 5.08 14.12
N ASN A 76 6.79 5.86 14.78
CA ASN A 76 7.22 7.02 15.57
C ASN A 76 7.95 6.65 16.86
N GLU A 77 7.71 5.45 17.40
CA GLU A 77 8.42 4.92 18.59
C GLU A 77 9.84 4.46 18.28
N MET A 78 10.12 4.07 17.03
CA MET A 78 11.45 3.64 16.59
C MET A 78 12.41 4.84 16.44
N GLY A 79 12.95 5.31 17.56
CA GLY A 79 13.98 6.34 17.62
C GLY A 79 13.44 7.78 17.66
N ASN A 80 14.33 8.77 17.62
CA ASN A 80 13.96 10.19 17.63
C ASN A 80 13.44 10.65 16.25
N ILE A 81 12.36 10.04 15.77
CA ILE A 81 11.69 10.45 14.52
C ILE A 81 10.91 11.74 14.79
N ASN A 82 11.27 12.79 14.05
CA ASN A 82 10.44 13.99 14.01
C ASN A 82 9.21 13.71 13.13
N SER A 83 8.03 13.70 13.74
CA SER A 83 6.74 13.48 13.08
C SER A 83 6.45 14.50 11.98
N GLU A 84 6.91 15.75 12.10
CA GLU A 84 6.76 16.79 11.06
C GLU A 84 7.58 16.48 9.81
N LYS A 85 8.62 15.64 9.95
CA LYS A 85 9.43 15.14 8.84
C LYS A 85 9.03 13.73 8.43
N THR A 86 7.86 13.25 8.82
CA THR A 86 7.34 11.95 8.37
C THR A 86 6.26 12.16 7.34
N ILE A 87 6.34 11.41 6.24
CA ILE A 87 5.26 11.31 5.26
C ILE A 87 4.69 9.91 5.26
N VAL A 88 3.36 9.82 5.31
CA VAL A 88 2.61 8.58 5.18
C VAL A 88 2.01 8.53 3.78
N LEU A 89 2.28 7.44 3.06
CA LEU A 89 1.89 7.24 1.67
C LEU A 89 1.06 5.97 1.52
N ALA A 90 0.00 6.01 0.73
CA ALA A 90 -0.65 4.82 0.22
C ALA A 90 -0.12 4.51 -1.19
N GLU A 91 0.48 3.35 -1.39
CA GLU A 91 1.02 2.93 -2.69
C GLU A 91 0.15 1.89 -3.37
N ILE A 92 -0.21 2.17 -4.62
CA ILE A 92 -0.92 1.26 -5.53
C ILE A 92 0.03 0.90 -6.67
N THR A 93 0.23 -0.39 -6.85
CA THR A 93 1.04 -0.88 -7.97
C THR A 93 0.23 -0.84 -9.27
N MET A 94 0.85 -0.46 -10.39
CA MET A 94 0.23 -0.55 -11.72
C MET A 94 -0.30 -1.95 -12.04
N ALA A 95 0.38 -2.98 -11.54
CA ALA A 95 -0.04 -4.38 -11.74
C ALA A 95 -1.44 -4.68 -11.18
N SER A 96 -1.94 -3.91 -10.20
CA SER A 96 -3.30 -4.07 -9.65
C SER A 96 -4.34 -3.16 -10.31
N LEU A 97 -3.92 -2.32 -11.26
CA LEU A 97 -4.76 -1.41 -12.05
C LEU A 97 -4.93 -1.87 -13.51
N THR A 98 -4.12 -2.84 -13.96
CA THR A 98 -4.13 -3.35 -15.33
C THR A 98 -4.81 -4.72 -15.41
N VAL A 99 -5.71 -4.89 -16.37
CA VAL A 99 -6.22 -6.21 -16.78
C VAL A 99 -5.70 -6.49 -18.18
N GLY A 100 -4.72 -7.40 -18.30
CA GLY A 100 -3.96 -7.56 -19.53
C GLY A 100 -3.12 -6.30 -19.80
N ASN A 101 -3.37 -5.63 -20.93
CA ASN A 101 -2.69 -4.38 -21.30
C ASN A 101 -3.57 -3.12 -21.12
N GLU A 102 -4.80 -3.25 -20.66
CA GLU A 102 -5.71 -2.10 -20.51
C GLU A 102 -5.74 -1.61 -19.06
N ILE A 103 -5.75 -0.29 -18.89
CA ILE A 103 -5.94 0.36 -17.59
C ILE A 103 -7.44 0.58 -17.39
N ASN A 104 -7.91 0.35 -16.17
CA ASN A 104 -9.25 0.78 -15.78
C ASN A 104 -9.20 2.16 -15.12
N ASP A 105 -9.37 3.21 -15.92
CA ASP A 105 -9.28 4.61 -15.50
C ASP A 105 -10.29 4.96 -14.40
N ALA A 106 -11.52 4.48 -14.52
CA ALA A 106 -12.58 4.72 -13.53
C ALA A 106 -12.27 4.07 -12.17
N ASP A 107 -11.74 2.84 -12.19
CA ASP A 107 -11.31 2.12 -10.99
C ASP A 107 -10.09 2.79 -10.34
N PHE A 108 -9.13 3.26 -11.15
CA PHE A 108 -8.02 4.06 -10.64
C PHE A 108 -8.50 5.33 -9.92
N LEU A 109 -9.34 6.14 -10.58
CA LEU A 109 -9.85 7.38 -9.99
C LEU A 109 -10.65 7.12 -8.72
N ALA A 110 -11.47 6.06 -8.70
CA ALA A 110 -12.21 5.65 -7.52
C ALA A 110 -11.28 5.35 -6.33
N ARG A 111 -10.19 4.61 -6.56
CA ARG A 111 -9.22 4.27 -5.50
C ARG A 111 -8.47 5.49 -4.98
N VAL A 112 -8.05 6.38 -5.88
CA VAL A 112 -7.42 7.65 -5.51
C VAL A 112 -8.39 8.50 -4.68
N ASP A 113 -9.60 8.75 -5.17
CA ASP A 113 -10.62 9.53 -4.45
C ASP A 113 -10.89 8.98 -3.04
N MET A 114 -11.01 7.66 -2.88
CA MET A 114 -11.21 7.02 -1.57
C MET A 114 -10.04 7.30 -0.61
N LEU A 115 -8.80 7.15 -1.08
CA LEU A 115 -7.61 7.40 -0.28
C LEU A 115 -7.45 8.88 0.09
N ASN A 116 -7.65 9.76 -0.89
CA ASN A 116 -7.63 11.21 -0.73
C ASN A 116 -8.65 11.70 0.30
N THR A 117 -9.85 11.12 0.30
CA THR A 117 -10.90 11.44 1.30
C THR A 117 -10.50 11.08 2.72
N GLN A 118 -9.60 10.10 2.91
CA GLN A 118 -9.02 9.76 4.21
C GLN A 118 -7.70 10.51 4.49
N GLY A 119 -7.34 11.51 3.68
CA GLY A 119 -6.16 12.35 3.87
C GLY A 119 -4.84 11.71 3.41
N TYR A 120 -4.87 10.59 2.67
CA TYR A 120 -3.65 9.97 2.19
C TYR A 120 -3.04 10.73 1.03
N THR A 121 -1.72 10.85 1.04
CA THR A 121 -0.95 11.04 -0.19
C THR A 121 -0.87 9.71 -0.93
N VAL A 122 -1.23 9.69 -2.20
CA VAL A 122 -1.27 8.46 -3.01
C VAL A 122 -0.06 8.39 -3.93
N MET A 123 0.58 7.24 -4.00
CA MET A 123 1.65 6.93 -4.95
C MET A 123 1.19 5.81 -5.88
N ILE A 124 1.38 6.00 -7.19
CA ILE A 124 1.21 4.93 -8.17
C ILE A 124 2.58 4.55 -8.68
N SER A 125 2.89 3.25 -8.72
CA SER A 125 4.22 2.78 -9.13
C SER A 125 4.18 1.53 -9.98
N ASN A 126 5.19 1.34 -10.83
CA ASN A 126 5.44 0.06 -11.50
C ASN A 126 6.43 -0.84 -10.72
N TYR A 127 6.63 -0.59 -9.42
CA TYR A 127 7.53 -1.37 -8.58
C TYR A 127 6.82 -2.57 -7.95
N LEU A 128 6.73 -3.67 -8.69
CA LEU A 128 6.18 -4.91 -8.16
C LEU A 128 6.91 -5.35 -6.88
N ARG A 129 8.25 -5.35 -6.90
CA ARG A 129 9.10 -5.84 -5.81
C ARG A 129 9.44 -4.77 -4.77
N TYR A 130 9.24 -5.07 -3.48
CA TYR A 130 9.47 -4.15 -2.36
C TYR A 130 10.87 -3.54 -2.34
N PHE A 131 11.92 -4.28 -2.67
CA PHE A 131 13.28 -3.73 -2.71
C PHE A 131 13.46 -2.65 -3.80
N ARG A 132 12.69 -2.72 -4.90
CA ARG A 132 12.70 -1.68 -5.94
C ARG A 132 11.98 -0.42 -5.45
N LEU A 133 10.86 -0.59 -4.75
CA LEU A 133 10.16 0.53 -4.10
C LEU A 133 11.07 1.22 -3.08
N ARG A 134 11.74 0.44 -2.23
CA ARG A 134 12.77 0.95 -1.30
C ARG A 134 13.86 1.71 -2.04
N ALA A 135 14.42 1.12 -3.11
CA ALA A 135 15.47 1.75 -3.89
C ALA A 135 15.03 3.10 -4.49
N TYR A 136 13.78 3.21 -4.93
CA TYR A 136 13.20 4.47 -5.40
C TYR A 136 13.16 5.55 -4.31
N PHE A 137 12.65 5.22 -3.12
CA PHE A 137 12.60 6.17 -2.00
C PHE A 137 13.99 6.63 -1.56
N ARG A 138 14.99 5.74 -1.61
CA ARG A 138 16.38 6.05 -1.27
C ARG A 138 17.05 7.06 -2.19
N ARG A 139 16.49 7.33 -3.37
CA ARG A 139 16.96 8.41 -4.25
C ARG A 139 16.66 9.79 -3.66
N TYR A 140 15.69 9.89 -2.76
CA TYR A 140 15.18 11.16 -2.23
C TYR A 140 15.41 11.35 -0.74
N SER A 141 15.46 10.25 0.03
CA SER A 141 15.70 10.30 1.48
C SER A 141 16.66 9.21 1.96
N GLN A 142 17.56 9.61 2.86
CA GLN A 142 18.40 8.71 3.64
C GLN A 142 17.86 8.44 5.05
N LEU A 143 16.69 8.99 5.39
CA LEU A 143 16.05 8.80 6.69
C LEU A 143 15.33 7.44 6.78
N GLN A 144 14.50 7.25 7.80
CA GLN A 144 13.86 5.97 8.04
C GLN A 144 12.81 5.65 6.97
N ILE A 145 12.75 4.38 6.55
CA ILE A 145 11.71 3.86 5.66
C ILE A 145 10.97 2.73 6.39
N GLY A 146 9.66 2.87 6.52
CA GLY A 146 8.75 1.85 7.02
C GLY A 146 7.83 1.39 5.91
N MET A 147 7.61 0.09 5.80
CA MET A 147 6.59 -0.47 4.90
C MET A 147 5.60 -1.28 5.71
N ILE A 148 4.31 -0.98 5.60
CA ILE A 148 3.23 -1.67 6.30
C ILE A 148 2.65 -2.73 5.37
N LEU A 149 2.55 -3.96 5.86
CA LEU A 149 2.03 -5.11 5.12
C LEU A 149 1.32 -6.08 6.06
N GLY A 150 0.31 -6.79 5.53
CA GLY A 150 -0.30 -7.93 6.22
C GLY A 150 0.47 -9.23 5.97
N ILE A 151 0.07 -10.30 6.67
CA ILE A 151 0.67 -11.64 6.57
C ILE A 151 0.69 -12.18 5.12
N SER A 152 -0.36 -11.96 4.33
CA SER A 152 -0.41 -12.43 2.93
C SER A 152 0.71 -11.83 2.05
N ASN A 153 1.07 -10.57 2.28
CA ASN A 153 2.18 -9.92 1.59
C ASN A 153 3.55 -10.42 2.09
N LEU A 154 3.62 -10.79 3.37
CA LEU A 154 4.80 -11.41 3.96
C LEU A 154 5.06 -12.79 3.31
N GLU A 155 4.03 -13.62 3.14
CA GLU A 155 4.12 -14.90 2.41
C GLU A 155 4.70 -14.72 1.00
N LEU A 156 4.23 -13.70 0.28
CA LEU A 156 4.73 -13.38 -1.05
C LEU A 156 6.21 -12.97 -1.04
N ILE A 157 6.64 -12.17 -0.05
CA ILE A 157 8.05 -11.79 0.13
C ILE A 157 8.95 -13.00 0.40
N PHE A 158 8.43 -14.05 1.03
CA PHE A 158 9.17 -15.28 1.31
C PHE A 158 8.95 -16.37 0.23
N THR A 159 8.45 -16.02 -0.95
CA THR A 159 8.32 -16.93 -2.11
C THR A 159 9.52 -16.79 -3.05
N GLU A 160 10.28 -17.86 -3.33
CA GLU A 160 11.49 -17.79 -4.17
C GLU A 160 11.16 -17.39 -5.63
N GLU A 161 10.05 -17.88 -6.17
CA GLU A 161 9.58 -17.61 -7.53
C GLU A 161 9.32 -16.12 -7.77
N TYR A 162 8.96 -15.38 -6.72
CA TYR A 162 8.77 -13.93 -6.78
C TYR A 162 10.04 -13.20 -7.21
N TYR A 163 11.21 -13.79 -6.98
CA TYR A 163 12.53 -13.26 -7.32
C TYR A 163 13.16 -13.86 -8.57
N LYS A 164 12.41 -14.67 -9.34
CA LYS A 164 12.88 -15.22 -10.62
C LYS A 164 13.42 -14.11 -11.54
N GLY A 165 14.58 -14.34 -12.14
CA GLY A 165 15.29 -13.38 -12.99
C GLY A 165 16.24 -12.43 -12.26
N LEU A 166 16.40 -12.54 -10.93
CA LEU A 166 17.54 -11.96 -10.20
C LEU A 166 18.66 -13.00 -10.12
N GLU A 167 19.89 -12.60 -10.41
CA GLU A 167 21.05 -13.48 -10.37
C GLU A 167 21.27 -14.07 -8.97
N GLY A 168 21.14 -13.25 -7.92
CA GLY A 168 21.26 -13.70 -6.53
C GLY A 168 19.92 -14.03 -5.86
N GLY A 169 18.83 -14.14 -6.63
CA GLY A 169 17.52 -14.56 -6.16
C GLY A 169 17.01 -13.79 -4.94
N ILE A 170 16.49 -14.51 -3.95
CA ILE A 170 15.92 -13.93 -2.73
C ILE A 170 16.96 -13.24 -1.85
N LEU A 171 18.20 -13.75 -1.77
CA LEU A 171 19.25 -13.18 -0.92
C LEU A 171 19.69 -11.79 -1.43
N GLU A 172 19.82 -11.64 -2.74
CA GLU A 172 20.05 -10.33 -3.37
C GLU A 172 18.92 -9.36 -3.06
N ALA A 173 17.67 -9.80 -3.16
CA ALA A 173 16.52 -8.95 -2.88
C ALA A 173 16.45 -8.51 -1.41
N PHE A 174 16.71 -9.42 -0.48
CA PHE A 174 16.68 -9.14 0.96
C PHE A 174 17.79 -8.20 1.39
N SER A 175 19.02 -8.42 0.90
CA SER A 175 20.12 -7.49 1.15
C SER A 175 19.79 -6.07 0.66
N LYS A 176 19.16 -5.94 -0.52
CA LYS A 176 18.72 -4.64 -1.04
C LYS A 176 17.56 -4.02 -0.26
N LEU A 177 16.65 -4.85 0.29
CA LEU A 177 15.45 -4.39 1.00
C LEU A 177 15.78 -3.82 2.38
N PHE A 178 16.55 -4.55 3.19
CA PHE A 178 16.70 -4.28 4.62
C PHE A 178 17.89 -3.35 4.97
N GLN A 179 18.67 -2.91 3.99
CA GLN A 179 19.74 -1.94 4.21
C GLN A 179 19.23 -0.52 4.57
N ASN A 180 20.05 0.21 5.32
CA ASN A 180 19.97 1.65 5.60
C ASN A 180 18.73 2.10 6.38
N ASN A 181 18.34 1.44 7.47
CA ASN A 181 17.18 1.82 8.30
C ASN A 181 15.85 1.64 7.56
N THR A 182 15.66 0.47 6.95
CA THR A 182 14.38 0.05 6.36
C THR A 182 13.77 -1.08 7.17
N HIS A 183 12.50 -0.92 7.56
CA HIS A 183 11.76 -1.86 8.40
C HIS A 183 10.45 -2.25 7.73
N LEU A 184 10.07 -3.51 7.85
CA LEU A 184 8.75 -4.01 7.48
C LEU A 184 7.89 -4.14 8.74
N TYR A 185 6.72 -3.51 8.73
CA TYR A 185 5.74 -3.56 9.80
C TYR A 185 4.63 -4.53 9.40
N ILE A 186 4.54 -5.63 10.15
CA ILE A 186 3.67 -6.76 9.82
C ILE A 186 2.43 -6.68 10.68
N TYR A 187 1.31 -6.40 10.02
CA TYR A 187 0.00 -6.46 10.65
C TYR A 187 -0.49 -7.91 10.74
N PRO A 188 -0.99 -8.34 11.91
CA PRO A 188 -1.45 -9.70 12.11
C PRO A 188 -2.72 -9.99 11.30
N PHE A 189 -2.96 -11.28 11.06
CA PHE A 189 -4.11 -11.78 10.34
C PHE A 189 -4.83 -12.81 11.20
N LYS A 190 -6.15 -12.73 11.27
CA LYS A 190 -6.95 -13.73 11.97
C LYS A 190 -7.44 -14.77 10.97
N ASN A 191 -7.04 -16.03 11.16
CA ASN A 191 -7.44 -17.11 10.27
C ASN A 191 -8.96 -17.35 10.43
N PRO A 192 -9.78 -17.17 9.37
CA PRO A 192 -11.22 -17.36 9.45
C PRO A 192 -11.63 -18.81 9.74
N ASP A 193 -10.82 -19.80 9.34
CA ASP A 193 -11.14 -21.22 9.51
C ASP A 193 -10.81 -21.74 10.92
N GLN A 194 -9.74 -21.23 11.52
CA GLN A 194 -9.21 -21.72 12.81
C GLN A 194 -9.44 -20.74 13.97
N GLY A 195 -9.79 -19.49 13.68
CA GLY A 195 -9.85 -18.39 14.65
C GLY A 195 -8.49 -17.98 15.21
N GLU A 196 -7.40 -18.58 14.75
CA GLU A 196 -6.05 -18.34 15.25
C GLU A 196 -5.48 -17.04 14.70
N LEU A 197 -4.89 -16.22 15.58
CA LEU A 197 -4.19 -15.00 15.22
C LEU A 197 -2.77 -15.33 14.74
N VAL A 198 -2.52 -15.08 13.45
CA VAL A 198 -1.18 -15.18 12.85
C VAL A 198 -0.51 -13.81 12.94
N THR A 199 0.64 -13.78 13.60
CA THR A 199 1.49 -12.62 13.83
C THR A 199 2.87 -12.84 13.19
N ALA A 200 3.71 -11.81 13.20
CA ALA A 200 5.13 -11.93 12.85
C ALA A 200 5.91 -12.96 13.72
N HIS A 201 5.40 -13.37 14.87
CA HIS A 201 6.16 -14.25 15.76
C HIS A 201 5.82 -15.73 15.60
N ASN A 202 4.61 -16.05 15.11
CA ASN A 202 4.16 -17.43 14.87
C ASN A 202 4.01 -17.77 13.38
N PHE A 203 4.25 -16.81 12.48
CA PHE A 203 4.26 -17.03 11.04
C PHE A 203 5.20 -18.16 10.63
N GLN A 204 4.66 -19.12 9.87
CA GLN A 204 5.41 -20.29 9.40
C GLN A 204 6.05 -20.02 8.05
N ALA A 205 7.26 -19.45 8.07
CA ALA A 205 8.04 -19.25 6.86
C ALA A 205 8.38 -20.60 6.17
N PRO A 206 8.57 -20.63 4.83
CA PRO A 206 8.98 -21.85 4.13
C PRO A 206 10.24 -22.46 4.75
N LYS A 207 10.28 -23.80 4.90
CA LYS A 207 11.37 -24.52 5.60
C LYS A 207 12.78 -24.11 5.14
N LYS A 208 12.96 -23.86 3.84
CA LYS A 208 14.25 -23.43 3.26
C LYS A 208 14.68 -22.02 3.71
N LEU A 209 13.72 -21.17 4.05
CA LEU A 209 13.92 -19.75 4.39
C LEU A 209 13.71 -19.46 5.89
N GLN A 210 13.43 -20.47 6.71
CA GLN A 210 13.17 -20.31 8.15
C GLN A 210 14.30 -19.55 8.87
N TYR A 211 15.56 -19.80 8.51
CA TYR A 211 16.70 -19.13 9.12
C TYR A 211 16.87 -17.69 8.64
N LEU A 212 16.52 -17.43 7.37
CA LEU A 212 16.49 -16.06 6.84
C LEU A 212 15.38 -15.25 7.53
N TYR A 213 14.21 -15.88 7.71
CA TYR A 213 13.09 -15.29 8.46
C TYR A 213 13.50 -14.94 9.88
N LYS A 214 14.08 -15.92 10.60
CA LYS A 214 14.57 -15.71 11.96
C LYS A 214 15.62 -14.60 12.01
N TYR A 215 16.54 -14.55 11.05
CA TYR A 215 17.54 -13.49 10.97
C TYR A 215 16.90 -12.10 10.83
N VAL A 216 15.92 -11.92 9.93
CA VAL A 216 15.28 -10.61 9.76
C VAL A 216 14.40 -10.22 10.95
N LEU A 217 13.75 -11.19 11.59
CA LEU A 217 12.95 -10.96 12.80
C LEU A 217 13.84 -10.57 13.99
N ASP A 218 14.87 -11.38 14.30
CA ASP A 218 15.77 -11.16 15.45
C ASP A 218 16.58 -9.84 15.33
N ASN A 219 16.80 -9.35 14.10
CA ASN A 219 17.50 -8.08 13.84
C ASN A 219 16.54 -6.88 13.71
N ASN A 220 15.27 -7.03 14.07
CA ASN A 220 14.22 -6.00 13.99
C ASN A 220 13.93 -5.48 12.59
N TYR A 221 14.44 -6.10 11.52
CA TYR A 221 14.10 -5.71 10.15
C TYR A 221 12.62 -5.96 9.83
N LEU A 222 12.04 -6.97 10.47
CA LEU A 222 10.63 -7.30 10.46
C LEU A 222 10.08 -7.08 11.86
N VAL A 223 9.08 -6.22 11.98
CA VAL A 223 8.47 -5.80 13.24
C VAL A 223 7.00 -6.19 13.22
N GLY A 224 6.55 -7.02 14.16
CA GLY A 224 5.12 -7.27 14.34
C GLY A 224 4.43 -6.04 14.89
N LEU A 225 3.28 -5.67 14.33
CA LEU A 225 2.46 -4.59 14.87
C LEU A 225 1.59 -5.10 16.03
N GLU A 226 1.63 -4.35 17.13
CA GLU A 226 0.82 -4.57 18.33
C GLU A 226 -0.30 -3.52 18.45
N ASN A 227 -1.15 -3.66 19.47
CA ASN A 227 -2.29 -2.77 19.75
C ASN A 227 -3.28 -2.65 18.58
N VAL A 228 -3.50 -3.76 17.87
CA VAL A 228 -4.43 -3.86 16.75
C VAL A 228 -5.87 -3.88 17.22
N ASP A 229 -6.77 -3.33 16.42
CA ASP A 229 -8.21 -3.42 16.65
C ASP A 229 -8.72 -4.80 16.20
N GLU A 230 -8.94 -5.69 17.18
CA GLU A 230 -9.43 -7.05 16.92
C GLU A 230 -10.79 -7.08 16.22
N SER A 231 -11.61 -6.03 16.33
CA SER A 231 -12.93 -5.97 15.72
C SER A 231 -12.90 -5.86 14.20
N VAL A 232 -11.76 -5.44 13.63
CA VAL A 232 -11.59 -5.28 12.18
C VAL A 232 -10.74 -6.37 11.53
N LEU A 233 -10.15 -7.28 12.32
CA LEU A 233 -9.26 -8.34 11.82
C LEU A 233 -9.96 -9.35 10.90
N ASP A 234 -11.26 -9.54 11.07
CA ASP A 234 -12.06 -10.46 10.25
C ASP A 234 -12.49 -9.83 8.90
N ILE A 235 -12.12 -8.57 8.63
CA ILE A 235 -12.47 -7.89 7.38
C ILE A 235 -11.56 -8.37 6.25
N ASN A 236 -12.14 -9.07 5.28
CA ASN A 236 -11.48 -9.47 4.04
C ASN A 236 -11.82 -8.51 2.89
N PRO A 237 -10.87 -7.69 2.37
CA PRO A 237 -11.15 -6.74 1.29
C PRO A 237 -11.73 -7.38 0.01
N SER A 238 -11.35 -8.61 -0.30
CA SER A 238 -11.87 -9.33 -1.48
C SER A 238 -13.35 -9.68 -1.33
N GLU A 239 -13.77 -10.03 -0.12
CA GLU A 239 -15.19 -10.32 0.20
C GLU A 239 -16.01 -9.03 0.24
N VAL A 240 -15.45 -7.96 0.80
CA VAL A 240 -16.05 -6.61 0.78
C VAL A 240 -16.38 -6.22 -0.67
N LEU A 241 -15.42 -6.34 -1.59
CA LEU A 241 -15.61 -6.05 -3.01
C LEU A 241 -16.70 -6.92 -3.65
N ALA A 242 -16.70 -8.23 -3.35
CA ALA A 242 -17.71 -9.15 -3.86
C ALA A 242 -19.12 -8.79 -3.35
N ASN A 243 -19.23 -8.25 -2.15
CA ASN A 243 -20.50 -7.82 -1.55
C ASN A 243 -20.96 -6.45 -2.08
N ILE A 244 -20.06 -5.50 -2.33
CA ILE A 244 -20.38 -4.21 -2.99
C ILE A 244 -21.11 -4.43 -4.32
N LYS A 245 -20.63 -5.38 -5.12
CA LYS A 245 -21.24 -5.73 -6.43
C LYS A 245 -22.66 -6.31 -6.32
N LYS A 246 -23.11 -6.69 -5.12
CA LYS A 246 -24.47 -7.21 -4.86
C LYS A 246 -25.45 -6.11 -4.42
N GLY A 247 -24.99 -4.87 -4.28
CA GLY A 247 -25.76 -3.73 -3.78
C GLY A 247 -25.51 -3.46 -2.29
N ARG A 248 -26.45 -2.78 -1.62
CA ARG A 248 -26.36 -2.46 -0.19
C ARG A 248 -26.28 -3.70 0.70
N GLY A 249 -25.61 -3.58 1.84
CA GLY A 249 -25.49 -4.68 2.81
C GLY A 249 -24.41 -4.47 3.86
N ASN A 250 -24.00 -5.57 4.51
CA ASN A 250 -23.10 -5.53 5.67
C ASN A 250 -21.71 -4.95 5.38
N TRP A 251 -21.29 -4.87 4.11
CA TRP A 251 -19.99 -4.32 3.71
C TRP A 251 -19.85 -2.83 4.09
N GLU A 252 -20.97 -2.10 4.19
CA GLU A 252 -21.00 -0.68 4.59
C GLU A 252 -20.36 -0.46 5.96
N ASN A 253 -20.45 -1.45 6.86
CA ASN A 253 -19.85 -1.41 8.20
C ASN A 253 -18.35 -1.76 8.21
N GLN A 254 -17.82 -2.31 7.11
CA GLN A 254 -16.44 -2.80 6.98
C GLN A 254 -15.50 -1.77 6.36
N VAL A 255 -16.05 -0.66 5.87
CA VAL A 255 -15.33 0.50 5.32
C VAL A 255 -15.63 1.74 6.18
N PRO A 256 -14.82 2.81 6.09
CA PRO A 256 -15.17 4.08 6.70
C PRO A 256 -16.49 4.62 6.14
N GLU A 257 -17.26 5.34 6.96
CA GLU A 257 -18.59 5.86 6.58
C GLU A 257 -18.54 6.72 5.30
N SER A 258 -17.58 7.64 5.23
CA SER A 258 -17.35 8.47 4.04
C SER A 258 -17.02 7.67 2.78
N ILE A 259 -16.42 6.49 2.93
CA ILE A 259 -16.12 5.58 1.80
C ILE A 259 -17.38 4.82 1.38
N ALA A 260 -18.20 4.36 2.33
CA ALA A 260 -19.49 3.74 2.02
C ALA A 260 -20.41 4.70 1.24
N GLU A 261 -20.55 5.93 1.74
CA GLU A 261 -21.32 6.98 1.07
C GLU A 261 -20.79 7.27 -0.34
N MET A 262 -19.47 7.38 -0.49
CA MET A 262 -18.85 7.61 -1.79
C MET A 262 -19.13 6.48 -2.78
N ILE A 263 -18.98 5.22 -2.36
CA ILE A 263 -19.22 4.05 -3.21
C ILE A 263 -20.68 4.01 -3.67
N ILE A 264 -21.62 4.29 -2.78
CA ILE A 264 -23.06 4.28 -3.07
C ILE A 264 -23.43 5.44 -4.00
N ASN A 265 -23.05 6.67 -3.64
CA ASN A 265 -23.46 7.88 -4.38
C ASN A 265 -22.85 7.95 -5.78
N LYS A 266 -21.58 7.55 -5.93
CA LYS A 266 -20.87 7.57 -7.21
C LYS A 266 -20.92 6.22 -7.95
N LYS A 267 -21.62 5.21 -7.41
CA LYS A 267 -21.73 3.84 -7.98
C LYS A 267 -20.37 3.21 -8.32
N LEU A 268 -19.39 3.38 -7.42
CA LEU A 268 -18.02 2.92 -7.64
C LEU A 268 -17.91 1.41 -7.47
N LEU A 269 -16.79 0.83 -7.96
CA LEU A 269 -16.42 -0.57 -7.76
C LEU A 269 -17.48 -1.60 -8.23
N GLY A 270 -18.37 -1.19 -9.15
CA GLY A 270 -19.45 -2.03 -9.67
C GLY A 270 -20.66 -2.14 -8.73
N PHE A 271 -20.86 -1.17 -7.83
CA PHE A 271 -22.07 -1.09 -7.00
C PHE A 271 -23.33 -1.01 -7.86
N VAL A 272 -24.38 -1.74 -7.44
CA VAL A 272 -25.68 -1.79 -8.12
C VAL A 272 -26.76 -1.28 -7.17
N ASP A 273 -27.48 -0.23 -7.56
CA ASP A 273 -28.75 0.14 -6.93
C ASP A 273 -29.77 -0.95 -7.24
N LYS A 274 -30.26 -1.65 -6.21
CA LYS A 274 -31.41 -2.54 -6.32
C LYS A 274 -32.68 -1.81 -5.96
#